data_AF-A0A7R7GLG9-F1
#
_entry.id   AF-A0A7R7GLG9-F1
#
_cell.length_a   1.000
_cell.length_b   1.000
_cell.length_c   1.000
_cell.angle_alpha   90.00
_cell.angle_beta   90.00
_cell.angle_gamma   90.00
#
_symmetry.space_group_name_H-M   'P 1'
#
loop_
_entity.id
_entity.type
_entity.pdbx_description
1 polymer ?
#
loop_
_entity_poly.entity_id
_entity_poly.type
_entity_poly.pdbx_seq_one_letter_code
_entity_poly.pdbx_strand_id
1 'polypeptide(L)'
;MGQLLTAEPDRARVIVFWSLECSYCQEELQWLAGRDGSEAEVVLVATDPVTSAEAVSTRLRKYGFEPARHWIFAEAFVERLRYDVDPGWGGELPRTYLVAAGEEPIGVSGRLDRERFDAWLQSVTGD
;
A
#
# COMPACT_ATOMS: atom_id res chain seq x y z
N MET A 1 8.63 5.32 -13.15
CA MET A 1 7.56 4.86 -12.27
C MET A 1 7.38 3.36 -12.48
N GLY A 2 7.42 2.55 -11.42
CA GLY A 2 7.31 1.10 -11.55
C GLY A 2 5.94 0.64 -12.06
N GLN A 3 5.88 -0.56 -12.65
CA GLN A 3 4.62 -1.17 -13.12
C GLN A 3 3.55 -1.24 -12.02
N LEU A 4 3.96 -1.33 -10.75
CA LEU A 4 3.06 -1.34 -9.60
C LEU A 4 2.22 -0.06 -9.48
N LEU A 5 2.78 1.11 -9.81
CA LEU A 5 2.11 2.42 -9.68
C LEU A 5 1.36 2.84 -10.94
N THR A 6 1.32 2.01 -11.99
CA THR A 6 0.62 2.33 -13.24
C THR A 6 -0.89 2.30 -13.01
N ALA A 7 -1.62 3.36 -13.33
CA ALA A 7 -3.07 3.39 -13.12
C ALA A 7 -3.82 2.36 -13.98
N GLU A 8 -4.90 1.81 -13.42
CA GLU A 8 -5.86 0.98 -14.15
C GLU A 8 -7.09 1.84 -14.50
N PRO A 9 -7.69 1.69 -15.70
CA PRO A 9 -8.73 2.60 -16.19
C PRO A 9 -9.98 2.68 -15.28
N ASP A 10 -10.35 1.56 -14.67
CA ASP A 10 -11.64 1.41 -13.99
C ASP A 10 -11.52 1.24 -12.47
N ARG A 11 -10.31 1.43 -11.91
CA ARG A 11 -10.08 1.12 -10.49
C ARG A 11 -9.02 1.99 -9.84
N ALA A 12 -9.44 2.77 -8.85
CA ALA A 12 -8.54 3.43 -7.93
C ALA A 12 -7.83 2.40 -7.04
N ARG A 13 -6.54 2.59 -6.78
CA ARG A 13 -5.70 1.68 -5.99
C ARG A 13 -4.91 2.45 -4.93
N VAL A 14 -4.83 1.88 -3.74
CA VAL A 14 -4.08 2.38 -2.59
C VAL A 14 -3.03 1.35 -2.22
N ILE A 15 -1.78 1.67 -2.54
CA ILE A 15 -0.66 0.75 -2.46
C ILE A 15 0.13 1.10 -1.20
N VAL A 16 0.02 0.25 -0.17
CA VAL A 16 0.57 0.49 1.16
C VAL A 16 1.82 -0.35 1.37
N PHE A 17 2.96 0.31 1.51
CA PHE A 17 4.21 -0.31 1.91
C PHE A 17 4.33 -0.31 3.43
N TRP A 18 4.62 -1.48 3.99
CA TRP A 18 4.64 -1.68 5.44
C TRP A 18 5.65 -2.74 5.87
N SER A 19 5.90 -2.83 7.18
CA SER A 19 6.72 -3.86 7.80
C SER A 19 6.15 -4.32 9.14
N LEU A 20 6.44 -5.56 9.52
CA LEU A 20 6.15 -6.12 10.85
C LEU A 20 6.75 -5.31 12.00
N GLU A 21 7.88 -4.62 11.78
CA GLU A 21 8.60 -3.85 12.79
C GLU A 21 8.16 -2.37 12.86
N CYS A 22 7.31 -1.94 11.94
CA CYS A 22 6.82 -0.56 11.88
C CYS A 22 5.51 -0.39 12.65
N SER A 23 5.55 0.21 13.84
CA SER A 23 4.36 0.43 14.68
C SER A 23 3.28 1.28 14.01
N TYR A 24 3.67 2.40 13.39
CA TYR A 24 2.73 3.27 12.66
C TYR A 24 2.04 2.57 11.50
N CYS A 25 2.74 1.65 10.83
CA CYS A 25 2.15 0.84 9.77
C CYS A 25 1.05 -0.07 10.32
N GLN A 26 1.21 -0.61 11.54
CA GLN A 26 0.19 -1.47 12.15
C GLN A 26 -1.10 -0.70 12.45
N GLU A 27 -1.00 0.59 12.82
CA GLU A 27 -2.18 1.44 13.01
C GLU A 27 -2.90 1.72 11.69
N GLU A 28 -2.13 1.99 10.62
CA GLU A 28 -2.66 2.20 9.27
C GLU A 28 -3.43 0.98 8.76
N LEU A 29 -2.82 -0.20 8.87
CA LEU A 29 -3.43 -1.47 8.44
C LEU A 29 -4.73 -1.78 9.18
N GLN A 30 -4.80 -1.51 10.49
CA GLN A 30 -6.00 -1.79 11.28
C GLN A 30 -7.22 -1.00 10.82
N TRP A 31 -7.03 0.27 10.47
CA TRP A 31 -8.15 1.10 10.04
C TRP A 31 -8.53 0.80 8.60
N LEU A 32 -7.55 0.47 7.74
CA LEU A 32 -7.76 0.05 6.35
C LEU A 32 -8.51 -1.28 6.24
N ALA A 33 -8.30 -2.20 7.18
CA ALA A 33 -8.99 -3.49 7.18
C ALA A 33 -10.52 -3.39 7.29
N GLY A 34 -11.02 -2.26 7.80
CA GLY A 34 -12.46 -1.97 7.89
C GLY A 34 -13.04 -1.27 6.66
N ARG A 35 -12.26 -1.01 5.60
CA ARG A 35 -12.74 -0.34 4.38
C ARG A 35 -13.35 -1.35 3.41
N ASP A 36 -14.39 -0.92 2.70
CA ASP A 36 -14.93 -1.69 1.60
C ASP A 36 -13.99 -1.58 0.39
N GLY A 37 -13.58 -2.73 -0.15
CA GLY A 37 -12.67 -2.81 -1.30
C GLY A 37 -13.34 -2.52 -2.66
N SER A 38 -14.61 -2.08 -2.63
CA SER A 38 -15.38 -1.59 -3.79
C SER A 38 -15.01 -0.16 -4.17
N GLU A 39 -14.65 0.67 -3.20
CA GLU A 39 -14.31 2.08 -3.39
C GLU A 39 -12.91 2.27 -3.98
N ALA A 40 -11.94 1.52 -3.46
CA ALA A 40 -10.58 1.45 -3.98
C ALA A 40 -9.96 0.09 -3.65
N GLU A 41 -9.07 -0.39 -4.51
CA GLU A 41 -8.27 -1.56 -4.21
C GLU A 41 -7.15 -1.24 -3.25
N VAL A 42 -7.19 -1.82 -2.05
CA VAL A 42 -6.05 -1.77 -1.13
C VAL A 42 -5.07 -2.89 -1.50
N VAL A 43 -3.87 -2.50 -1.93
CA VAL A 43 -2.75 -3.40 -2.23
C VAL A 43 -1.73 -3.28 -1.10
N LEU A 44 -1.51 -4.36 -0.36
CA LEU A 44 -0.56 -4.35 0.75
C LEU A 44 0.77 -4.94 0.31
N VAL A 45 1.87 -4.21 0.53
CA VAL A 45 3.23 -4.62 0.13
C VAL A 45 4.13 -4.65 1.35
N ALA A 46 4.41 -5.86 1.86
CA ALA A 46 5.35 -6.03 2.96
C ALA A 46 6.79 -5.90 2.45
N THR A 47 7.56 -4.99 3.06
CA THR A 47 9.00 -4.82 2.80
C THR A 47 9.87 -5.72 3.68
N ASP A 48 9.24 -6.55 4.51
CA ASP A 48 9.92 -7.57 5.30
C ASP A 48 10.60 -8.59 4.38
N PRO A 49 11.68 -9.26 4.83
CA PRO A 49 12.31 -10.31 4.05
C PRO A 49 11.33 -11.45 3.77
N VAL A 50 11.51 -12.15 2.64
CA VAL A 50 10.66 -13.29 2.23
C VAL A 50 10.60 -14.40 3.29
N THR A 51 11.63 -14.54 4.13
CA THR A 51 11.65 -15.47 5.27
C THR A 51 10.58 -15.17 6.32
N SER A 52 10.05 -13.95 6.33
CA SER A 52 8.98 -13.50 7.23
C SER A 52 7.58 -13.68 6.63
N ALA A 53 7.43 -14.32 5.46
CA ALA A 53 6.16 -14.47 4.76
C ALA A 53 5.04 -15.06 5.62
N GLU A 54 5.33 -16.08 6.45
CA GLU A 54 4.34 -16.67 7.36
C GLU A 54 3.88 -15.66 8.43
N ALA A 55 4.80 -14.90 9.00
CA ALA A 55 4.50 -13.87 10.00
C ALA A 55 3.70 -12.71 9.39
N VAL A 56 4.07 -12.27 8.18
CA VAL A 56 3.33 -11.28 7.38
C VAL A 56 1.90 -11.75 7.14
N SER A 57 1.74 -12.97 6.62
CA SER A 57 0.41 -13.53 6.33
C SER A 57 -0.42 -13.69 7.60
N THR A 58 0.18 -14.14 8.70
CA THR A 58 -0.48 -14.25 10.01
C THR A 58 -0.91 -12.89 10.55
N ARG A 59 -0.09 -11.86 10.39
CA ARG A 59 -0.42 -10.49 10.80
C ARG A 59 -1.61 -9.94 10.02
N LEU A 60 -1.60 -10.10 8.69
CA LEU A 60 -2.68 -9.63 7.83
C LEU A 60 -4.00 -10.35 8.10
N ARG A 61 -3.98 -11.68 8.29
CA ARG A 61 -5.16 -12.44 8.68
C ARG A 61 -5.74 -11.97 10.02
N LYS A 62 -4.89 -11.59 10.98
CA LYS A 62 -5.33 -11.06 12.28
C LYS A 62 -6.13 -9.75 12.12
N TYR A 63 -5.81 -8.94 11.12
CA TYR A 63 -6.55 -7.71 10.82
C TYR A 63 -7.78 -7.94 9.95
N GLY A 64 -7.95 -9.13 9.36
CA GLY A 64 -9.08 -9.46 8.49
C GLY A 64 -8.82 -9.25 7.00
N PHE A 65 -7.56 -9.10 6.59
CA PHE A 65 -7.22 -9.03 5.17
C PHE A 65 -7.25 -10.41 4.52
N GLU A 66 -7.85 -10.48 3.33
CA GLU A 66 -7.90 -11.69 2.52
C GLU A 66 -6.53 -12.05 1.90
N PRO A 67 -6.24 -13.36 1.71
CA PRO A 67 -4.97 -13.83 1.14
C PRO A 67 -4.64 -13.28 -0.26
N ALA A 68 -5.67 -12.98 -1.06
CA ALA A 68 -5.51 -12.68 -2.48
C ALA A 68 -5.05 -11.25 -2.81
N ARG A 69 -4.84 -10.38 -1.79
CA ARG A 69 -4.63 -8.93 -1.99
C ARG A 69 -3.35 -8.38 -1.37
N HIS A 70 -2.41 -9.24 -1.00
CA HIS A 70 -1.14 -8.80 -0.41
C HIS A 70 0.08 -9.44 -1.08
N TRP A 71 1.10 -8.62 -1.24
CA TRP A 71 2.39 -8.95 -1.83
C TRP A 71 3.46 -8.82 -0.75
N ILE A 72 4.47 -9.69 -0.81
CA ILE A 72 5.69 -9.54 -0.04
C ILE A 72 6.83 -9.35 -1.02
N PHE A 73 7.82 -8.52 -0.67
CA PHE A 73 9.03 -8.44 -1.46
C PHE A 73 9.67 -9.84 -1.58
N ALA A 74 9.77 -10.33 -2.81
CA ALA A 74 10.24 -11.68 -3.12
C ALA A 74 11.77 -11.82 -3.06
N GLU A 75 12.51 -10.72 -2.98
CA GLU A 75 13.98 -10.73 -3.11
C GLU A 75 14.70 -10.02 -1.96
N ALA A 76 15.95 -10.44 -1.76
CA ALA A 76 16.88 -9.89 -0.78
C ALA A 76 17.34 -8.45 -1.07
N PHE A 77 17.00 -7.88 -2.25
CA PHE A 77 17.40 -6.53 -2.68
C PHE A 77 16.24 -5.54 -2.58
N VAL A 78 15.85 -5.25 -1.34
CA VAL A 78 14.77 -4.31 -1.00
C VAL A 78 15.02 -2.93 -1.61
N GLU A 79 16.27 -2.48 -1.69
CA GLU A 79 16.66 -1.17 -2.23
C GLU A 79 16.37 -1.05 -3.73
N ARG A 80 16.61 -2.12 -4.49
CA ARG A 80 16.31 -2.13 -5.94
C ARG A 80 14.81 -2.10 -6.18
N LEU A 81 14.06 -2.92 -5.44
CA LEU A 81 12.60 -2.92 -5.52
C LEU A 81 12.01 -1.54 -5.15
N ARG A 82 12.57 -0.88 -4.13
CA ARG A 82 12.18 0.50 -3.76
C ARG A 82 12.43 1.48 -4.91
N TYR A 83 13.63 1.44 -5.49
CA TYR A 83 14.00 2.30 -6.61
C TYR A 83 13.11 2.06 -7.84
N ASP A 84 12.80 0.79 -8.14
CA ASP A 84 11.93 0.41 -9.26
C ASP A 84 10.49 0.89 -9.04
N VAL A 85 10.01 0.94 -7.79
CA VAL A 85 8.71 1.55 -7.43
C VAL A 85 8.76 3.05 -7.64
N ASP A 86 9.64 3.74 -6.92
CA ASP A 86 9.80 5.19 -6.92
C ASP A 86 11.27 5.56 -6.58
N PRO A 87 12.04 6.10 -7.53
CA PRO A 87 13.41 6.55 -7.29
C PRO A 87 13.54 7.67 -6.23
N GLY A 88 12.46 8.40 -5.97
CA GLY A 88 12.40 9.45 -4.95
C GLY A 88 12.12 8.91 -3.54
N TRP A 89 11.77 7.63 -3.40
CA TRP A 89 11.46 7.03 -2.12
C TRP A 89 12.73 6.59 -1.38
N GLY A 90 12.97 7.17 -0.19
CA GLY A 90 14.13 6.86 0.64
C GLY A 90 14.04 5.54 1.40
N GLY A 91 12.93 4.80 1.26
CA GLY A 91 12.66 3.58 2.02
C GLY A 91 12.04 3.83 3.39
N GLU A 92 11.60 5.06 3.67
CA GLU A 92 10.84 5.37 4.88
C GLU A 92 9.49 4.64 4.89
N LEU A 93 9.04 4.27 6.08
CA LEU A 93 7.75 3.62 6.32
C LEU A 93 6.99 4.35 7.43
N PRO A 94 5.65 4.35 7.41
CA PRO A 94 4.80 3.87 6.31
C PRO A 94 4.93 4.74 5.05
N ARG A 95 4.73 4.11 3.88
CA ARG A 95 4.71 4.76 2.58
C ARG A 95 3.51 4.25 1.80
N THR A 96 2.67 5.16 1.32
CA THR A 96 1.46 4.80 0.58
C THR A 96 1.40 5.56 -0.74
N TYR A 97 1.02 4.88 -1.81
CA TYR A 97 0.76 5.51 -3.11
C TYR A 97 -0.72 5.46 -3.43
N LEU A 98 -1.26 6.61 -3.80
CA LEU A 98 -2.63 6.77 -4.25
C LEU A 98 -2.62 6.85 -5.78
N VAL A 99 -3.29 5.90 -6.43
CA VAL A 99 -3.25 5.71 -7.87
C VAL A 99 -4.68 5.71 -8.42
N ALA A 100 -4.95 6.59 -9.39
CA ALA A 100 -6.22 6.67 -10.09
C ALA A 100 -5.97 6.93 -11.59
N ALA A 101 -6.93 6.55 -12.42
CA ALA A 101 -6.85 6.78 -13.86
C ALA A 101 -6.80 8.28 -14.19
N GLY A 102 -5.91 8.69 -15.10
CA GLY A 102 -5.77 10.08 -15.52
C GLY A 102 -4.99 10.99 -14.56
N GLU A 103 -4.59 10.47 -13.39
CA GLU A 103 -3.83 11.19 -12.37
C GLU A 103 -2.40 10.64 -12.26
N GLU A 104 -1.46 11.51 -11.91
CA GLU A 104 -0.11 11.07 -11.50
C GLU A 104 -0.18 10.42 -10.11
N PRO A 105 0.52 9.29 -9.87
CA PRO A 105 0.56 8.66 -8.55
C PRO A 105 1.01 9.62 -7.45
N ILE A 106 0.23 9.70 -6.37
CA ILE A 106 0.54 10.56 -5.22
C ILE A 106 1.22 9.72 -4.14
N GLY A 107 2.49 10.02 -3.87
CA GLY A 107 3.24 9.43 -2.76
C GLY A 107 2.95 10.11 -1.42
N VAL A 108 2.62 9.32 -0.41
CA VAL A 108 2.39 9.73 0.98
C VAL A 108 3.44 9.11 1.87
N SER A 109 4.33 9.93 2.44
CA SER A 109 5.26 9.50 3.49
C SER A 109 4.67 9.77 4.86
N GLY A 110 4.75 8.78 5.75
CA GLY A 110 4.03 8.80 7.02
C GLY A 110 2.62 8.23 6.87
N ARG A 111 1.94 8.12 8.02
CA ARG A 111 0.67 7.38 8.12
C ARG A 111 -0.39 8.02 7.23
N LEU A 112 -1.02 7.23 6.36
CA LEU A 112 -2.27 7.65 5.73
C LEU A 112 -3.40 7.58 6.77
N ASP A 113 -4.08 8.70 6.99
CA ASP A 113 -5.28 8.75 7.83
C ASP A 113 -6.56 8.71 6.98
N ARG A 114 -7.69 8.52 7.68
CA ARG A 114 -9.01 8.40 7.07
C ARG A 114 -9.41 9.66 6.32
N GLU A 115 -9.14 10.84 6.90
CA GLU A 115 -9.53 12.12 6.32
C GLU A 115 -8.85 12.34 4.97
N ARG A 116 -7.54 12.09 4.89
CA ARG A 116 -6.78 12.21 3.66
C ARG A 116 -7.20 11.16 2.63
N PHE A 117 -7.44 9.91 3.05
CA PHE A 117 -7.92 8.86 2.16
C PHE A 117 -9.28 9.23 1.56
N ASP A 118 -10.24 9.64 2.39
CA ASP A 118 -11.60 9.94 1.95
C ASP A 118 -11.63 11.19 1.05
N ALA A 119 -10.82 12.20 1.36
CA ALA A 119 -10.67 13.39 0.52
C ALA A 119 -10.09 13.07 -0.86
N TRP A 120 -9.07 12.21 -0.91
CA TRP A 120 -8.50 11.75 -2.17
C TRP A 120 -9.52 10.93 -2.96
N LEU A 121 -10.19 9.98 -2.32
CA LEU A 121 -11.19 9.14 -2.97
C LEU A 121 -12.28 10.00 -3.63
N GLN A 122 -12.83 10.98 -2.90
CA GLN A 122 -13.81 11.92 -3.43
C GLN A 122 -13.29 12.69 -4.65
N SER A 123 -12.01 13.04 -4.69
CA SER A 123 -11.42 13.75 -5.83
C SER A 123 -11.28 12.89 -7.09
N VAL A 124 -11.26 11.56 -6.98
CA VAL A 124 -11.03 10.64 -8.11
C VAL A 124 -12.25 9.81 -8.49
N THR A 125 -13.27 9.74 -7.62
CA THR A 125 -14.56 9.08 -7.91
C THR A 125 -15.70 10.06 -8.19
N GLY A 126 -15.43 11.37 -8.12
CA GLY A 126 -16.43 12.42 -8.31
C GLY A 126 -16.49 12.94 -9.74
N ASP A 127 -17.23 12.24 -10.61
CA ASP A 127 -17.93 12.77 -11.79
C ASP A 127 -19.20 11.95 -12.06
#